data_AF-A0A2T4B626-F1
#
_entry.id   AF-A0A2T4B626-F1
#
_cell.length_a   1.000
_cell.length_b   1.000
_cell.length_c   1.000
_cell.angle_alpha   90.00
_cell.angle_beta   90.00
_cell.angle_gamma   90.00
#
_symmetry.space_group_name_H-M   'P 1'
#
loop_
_entity.id
_entity.type
_entity.pdbx_description
1 polymer ?
#
loop_
_entity_poly.entity_id
_entity_poly.type
_entity_poly.pdbx_seq_one_letter_code
_entity_poly.pdbx_strand_id
1 'polypeptide(L)'
;MDLKSILPPAKGILPYYMLILSVVSIGNSLQAYATLHFSRRVYNGRFIRNPKLPPASAKFDPEDSPNKLVHAQNDPKATDQLTPLAGRLFGTWTLITCIVRCYAAYHLDLGPVYNIAIWTYVVALGHFASELFVFRSMTFGLPQIFPFTLATTALIWMPMVRSHYVEFE
;
A
#
# COMPACT_ATOMS: atom_id res chain seq x y z
N MET A 1 22.85 -24.67 -5.20
CA MET A 1 21.53 -24.48 -4.56
C MET A 1 20.48 -24.79 -5.62
N ASP A 2 19.67 -25.85 -5.44
CA ASP A 2 18.59 -26.18 -6.37
C ASP A 2 17.41 -25.22 -6.15
N LEU A 3 16.81 -24.70 -7.23
CA LEU A 3 15.68 -23.78 -7.18
C LEU A 3 14.50 -24.35 -6.38
N LYS A 4 14.32 -25.68 -6.41
CA LYS A 4 13.28 -26.37 -5.63
C LYS A 4 13.44 -26.24 -4.12
N SER A 5 14.68 -26.07 -3.63
CA SER A 5 14.96 -25.93 -2.19
C SER A 5 14.59 -24.56 -1.62
N ILE A 6 14.39 -23.57 -2.49
CA ILE A 6 14.05 -22.19 -2.11
C ILE A 6 12.56 -21.93 -2.29
N LEU A 7 11.86 -22.70 -3.13
CA LEU A 7 10.43 -22.50 -3.38
C LEU A 7 9.58 -23.07 -2.23
N PRO A 8 8.42 -22.45 -1.94
CA PRO A 8 7.50 -22.93 -0.92
C PRO A 8 6.94 -24.30 -1.31
N PRO A 9 6.41 -25.05 -0.33
CA PRO A 9 5.78 -26.34 -0.59
C PRO A 9 4.76 -26.22 -1.72
N ALA A 10 4.76 -27.19 -2.64
CA ALA A 10 3.87 -27.21 -3.80
C ALA A 10 2.41 -27.57 -3.44
N LYS A 11 1.90 -27.02 -2.34
CA LYS A 11 0.50 -27.14 -1.92
C LYS A 11 -0.30 -26.05 -2.64
N GLY A 12 -0.78 -26.35 -3.85
CA GLY A 12 -1.56 -25.41 -4.67
C GLY A 12 -0.78 -24.17 -5.15
N ILE A 13 -1.50 -23.10 -5.54
CA ILE A 13 -0.92 -21.95 -6.28
C ILE A 13 -0.70 -20.71 -5.39
N LEU A 14 -1.43 -20.58 -4.27
CA LEU A 14 -1.40 -19.39 -3.42
C LEU A 14 0.00 -19.03 -2.86
N PRO A 15 0.86 -19.99 -2.44
CA PRO A 15 2.24 -19.70 -2.04
C PRO A 15 3.04 -18.96 -3.11
N TYR A 16 2.92 -19.39 -4.36
CA TYR A 16 3.64 -18.77 -5.48
C TYR A 16 3.10 -17.38 -5.79
N TYR A 17 1.79 -17.19 -5.71
CA TYR A 17 1.18 -15.87 -5.84
C TYR A 17 1.73 -14.89 -4.79
N MET A 18 1.80 -15.32 -3.52
CA MET A 18 2.37 -14.49 -2.44
C MET A 18 3.84 -14.15 -2.68
N LEU A 19 4.65 -15.09 -3.16
CA LEU A 19 6.05 -14.82 -3.51
C LEU A 19 6.19 -13.84 -4.65
N ILE A 20 5.43 -14.00 -5.74
CA ILE A 20 5.47 -13.07 -6.88
C ILE A 20 5.12 -11.66 -6.42
N LEU A 21 4.04 -11.52 -5.65
CA LEU A 21 3.65 -10.22 -5.11
C LEU A 21 4.70 -9.62 -4.17
N SER A 22 5.39 -10.47 -3.41
CA SER A 22 6.49 -10.06 -2.53
C SER A 22 7.67 -9.52 -3.33
N VAL A 23 8.09 -10.21 -4.38
CA VAL A 23 9.16 -9.74 -5.29
C VAL A 23 8.81 -8.39 -5.91
N VAL A 24 7.59 -8.23 -6.43
CA VAL A 24 7.10 -6.95 -6.98
C VAL A 24 7.15 -5.84 -5.91
N SER A 25 6.83 -6.19 -4.66
CA SER A 25 6.79 -5.23 -3.56
C SER A 25 8.19 -4.82 -3.07
N ILE A 26 9.17 -5.72 -3.11
CA ILE A 26 10.58 -5.38 -2.88
C ILE A 26 11.05 -4.37 -3.93
N GLY A 27 10.74 -4.63 -5.21
CA GLY A 27 11.03 -3.69 -6.30
C GLY A 27 10.37 -2.33 -6.06
N ASN A 28 9.09 -2.30 -5.69
CA ASN A 28 8.37 -1.08 -5.36
C ASN A 28 8.97 -0.34 -4.15
N SER A 29 9.37 -1.06 -3.10
CA SER A 29 10.04 -0.49 -1.94
C SER A 29 11.35 0.20 -2.32
N LEU A 30 12.26 -0.52 -3.01
CA LEU A 30 13.53 0.04 -3.47
C LEU A 30 13.32 1.28 -4.36
N GLN A 31 12.35 1.19 -5.27
CA GLN A 31 11.98 2.28 -6.15
C GLN A 31 11.48 3.50 -5.37
N ALA A 32 10.68 3.33 -4.30
CA ALA A 32 10.18 4.43 -3.47
C ALA A 32 11.30 5.17 -2.69
N TYR A 33 12.43 4.50 -2.45
CA TYR A 33 13.64 5.10 -1.91
C TYR A 33 14.49 5.81 -2.97
N ALA A 34 14.47 5.33 -4.21
CA ALA A 34 15.26 5.89 -5.31
C ALA A 34 14.56 7.05 -6.05
N THR A 35 13.23 7.02 -6.16
CA THR A 35 12.46 8.00 -6.94
C THR A 35 11.00 8.12 -6.46
N LEU A 36 10.46 9.33 -6.56
CA LEU A 36 9.04 9.61 -6.29
C LEU A 36 8.14 9.37 -7.51
N HIS A 37 8.70 9.15 -8.70
CA HIS A 37 7.97 9.21 -9.96
C HIS A 37 6.66 8.40 -9.97
N PHE A 38 6.72 7.11 -9.61
CA PHE A 38 5.54 6.25 -9.68
C PHE A 38 4.57 6.47 -8.52
N SER A 39 5.08 6.71 -7.30
CA SER A 39 4.22 7.01 -6.16
C SER A 39 3.43 8.31 -6.39
N ARG A 40 4.00 9.32 -7.07
CA ARG A 40 3.27 10.54 -7.49
C ARG A 40 2.17 10.27 -8.50
N ARG A 41 2.30 9.22 -9.32
CA ARG A 41 1.24 8.81 -10.26
C ARG A 41 0.07 8.15 -9.54
N VAL A 42 0.36 7.43 -8.44
CA VAL A 42 -0.66 6.85 -7.56
C VAL A 42 -1.35 7.96 -6.76
N TYR A 43 -0.56 8.79 -6.06
CA TYR A 43 -1.01 9.94 -5.27
C TYR A 43 -0.99 11.24 -6.10
N ASN A 44 -1.88 11.31 -7.09
CA ASN A 44 -1.94 12.39 -8.08
C ASN A 44 -3.00 13.46 -7.79
N GLY A 45 -3.63 13.43 -6.61
CA GLY A 45 -4.52 14.48 -6.13
C GLY A 45 -3.73 15.77 -5.88
N ARG A 46 -4.26 16.91 -6.33
CA ARG A 46 -3.56 18.21 -6.28
C ARG A 46 -4.19 19.13 -5.25
N PHE A 47 -3.37 19.89 -4.55
CA PHE A 47 -3.76 20.73 -3.43
C PHE A 47 -3.07 22.09 -3.46
N ILE A 48 -3.72 23.07 -2.85
CA ILE A 48 -3.13 24.38 -2.54
C ILE A 48 -3.16 24.61 -1.02
N ARG A 49 -2.32 25.53 -0.54
CA ARG A 49 -2.38 25.97 0.86
C ARG A 49 -3.76 26.55 1.16
N ASN A 50 -4.34 26.16 2.30
CA ASN A 50 -5.65 26.62 2.72
C ASN A 50 -5.60 28.13 3.04
N PRO A 51 -6.27 28.99 2.25
CA PRO A 51 -6.23 30.44 2.46
C PRO A 51 -7.05 30.88 3.67
N LYS A 52 -7.85 29.98 4.26
CA LYS A 52 -8.69 30.27 5.42
C LYS A 52 -7.98 30.10 6.76
N LEU A 53 -6.74 29.60 6.76
CA LEU A 53 -5.99 29.46 8.01
C LEU A 53 -5.44 30.83 8.46
N PRO A 54 -5.54 31.17 9.76
CA PRO A 54 -4.96 32.40 10.28
C PRO A 54 -3.42 32.35 10.18
N PRO A 55 -2.71 33.49 10.28
CA PRO A 55 -1.25 33.50 10.34
C PRO A 55 -0.73 32.86 11.64
N ALA A 56 0.57 32.52 11.65
CA ALA A 56 1.23 31.99 12.83
C ALA A 56 1.17 32.97 14.02
N SER A 57 1.01 32.42 15.22
CA SER A 57 0.99 33.13 16.49
C SER A 57 1.70 32.31 17.56
N ALA A 58 1.88 32.86 18.76
CA ALA A 58 2.52 32.16 19.87
C ALA A 58 1.82 30.84 20.29
N LYS A 59 0.56 30.63 19.90
CA LYS A 59 -0.23 29.42 20.25
C LYS A 59 -0.69 28.63 19.03
N PHE A 60 -0.36 29.06 17.82
CA PHE A 60 -0.88 28.44 16.61
C PHE A 60 0.14 28.56 15.47
N ASP A 61 0.49 27.42 14.88
CA ASP A 61 1.22 27.36 13.63
C ASP A 61 0.31 26.74 12.54
N PRO A 62 0.08 27.45 11.41
CA PRO A 62 -0.68 26.90 10.29
C PRO A 62 -0.08 25.61 9.71
N GLU A 63 1.23 25.40 9.84
CA GLU A 63 1.91 24.20 9.33
C GLU A 63 1.58 22.93 10.11
N ASP A 64 1.16 23.08 11.36
CA ASP A 64 0.71 21.99 12.24
C ASP A 64 -0.76 21.62 12.00
N SER A 65 -1.50 22.43 11.24
CA SER A 65 -2.91 22.18 10.97
C SER A 65 -3.11 20.96 10.05
N PRO A 66 -3.98 20.00 10.40
CA PRO A 66 -4.34 18.90 9.50
C PRO A 66 -5.08 19.39 8.24
N ASN A 67 -5.64 20.61 8.29
CA ASN A 67 -6.36 21.24 7.18
C ASN A 67 -5.51 22.28 6.45
N LYS A 68 -4.18 22.17 6.51
CA LYS A 68 -3.26 23.11 5.84
C LYS A 68 -3.34 23.09 4.32
N LEU A 69 -3.86 22.01 3.74
CA LEU A 69 -4.06 21.86 2.30
C LEU A 69 -5.54 21.68 1.98
N VAL A 70 -5.98 22.27 0.87
CA VAL A 70 -7.31 22.07 0.28
C VAL A 70 -7.19 21.54 -1.13
N HIS A 71 -8.06 20.61 -1.49
CA HIS A 71 -8.06 19.96 -2.80
C HIS A 71 -8.36 20.97 -3.91
N ALA A 72 -7.54 20.96 -4.96
CA ALA A 72 -7.55 21.91 -6.08
C ALA A 72 -7.02 21.26 -7.37
N GLN A 73 -7.67 20.19 -7.84
CA GLN A 73 -7.19 19.36 -8.97
C GLN A 73 -6.83 20.15 -10.25
N ASN A 74 -7.65 21.16 -10.59
CA ASN A 74 -7.55 21.91 -11.85
C ASN A 74 -6.73 23.20 -11.72
N ASP A 75 -6.20 23.52 -10.54
CA ASP A 75 -5.41 24.72 -10.35
C ASP A 75 -3.95 24.48 -10.84
N PRO A 76 -3.42 25.33 -11.74
CA PRO A 76 -2.07 25.18 -12.25
C PRO A 76 -0.99 25.32 -11.16
N LYS A 77 -1.28 26.04 -10.07
CA LYS A 77 -0.39 26.24 -8.93
C LYS A 77 -0.48 25.13 -7.89
N ALA A 78 -1.47 24.24 -7.98
CA ALA A 78 -1.62 23.14 -7.04
C ALA A 78 -0.48 22.12 -7.19
N THR A 79 -0.20 21.36 -6.14
CA THR A 79 0.80 20.28 -6.14
C THR A 79 0.25 19.06 -5.41
N ASP A 80 0.76 17.87 -5.71
CA ASP A 80 0.48 16.70 -4.87
C ASP A 80 1.17 16.80 -3.50
N GLN A 81 0.76 15.91 -2.58
CA GLN A 81 1.27 15.86 -1.21
C GLN A 81 2.46 14.91 -1.04
N LEU A 82 2.97 14.30 -2.12
CA LEU A 82 4.01 13.29 -1.98
C LEU A 82 5.39 13.93 -1.82
N THR A 83 5.92 13.86 -0.60
CA THR A 83 7.27 14.30 -0.24
C THR A 83 8.28 13.15 -0.28
N PRO A 84 9.60 13.44 -0.31
CA PRO A 84 10.64 12.42 -0.15
C PRO A 84 10.49 11.57 1.12
N LEU A 85 10.07 12.18 2.23
CA LEU A 85 9.83 11.44 3.48
C LEU A 85 8.64 10.49 3.34
N ALA A 86 7.52 10.96 2.78
CA ALA A 86 6.34 10.12 2.53
C ALA A 86 6.65 8.95 1.59
N GLY A 87 7.48 9.17 0.55
CA GLY A 87 7.96 8.10 -0.32
C GLY A 87 8.72 6.99 0.42
N ARG A 88 9.65 7.35 1.32
CA ARG A 88 10.38 6.36 2.14
C ARG A 88 9.49 5.65 3.15
N LEU A 89 8.53 6.35 3.76
CA LEU A 89 7.54 5.73 4.66
C LEU A 89 6.68 4.71 3.91
N PHE A 90 6.20 5.08 2.71
CA PHE A 90 5.46 4.17 1.83
C PHE A 90 6.30 2.94 1.46
N GLY A 91 7.57 3.14 1.06
CA GLY A 91 8.49 2.03 0.76
C GLY A 91 8.69 1.10 1.95
N THR A 92 8.89 1.66 3.15
CA THR A 92 9.07 0.88 4.38
C THR A 92 7.82 0.06 4.74
N TRP A 93 6.64 0.67 4.63
CA TRP A 93 5.37 -0.01 4.85
C TRP A 93 5.15 -1.16 3.84
N THR A 94 5.48 -0.93 2.57
CA THR A 94 5.45 -1.97 1.53
C THR A 94 6.44 -3.11 1.82
N LEU A 95 7.63 -2.80 2.33
CA LEU A 95 8.63 -3.79 2.71
C LEU A 95 8.15 -4.67 3.87
N ILE A 96 7.57 -4.08 4.92
CA ILE A 96 6.97 -4.83 6.04
C ILE A 96 5.89 -5.78 5.52
N THR A 97 5.01 -5.28 4.66
CA THR A 97 3.93 -6.09 4.04
C THR A 97 4.48 -7.21 3.15
N CYS A 98 5.61 -6.98 2.48
CA CYS A 98 6.32 -8.01 1.74
C CYS A 98 6.90 -9.09 2.66
N ILE A 99 7.54 -8.72 3.78
CA ILE A 99 8.11 -9.69 4.72
C ILE A 99 7.02 -10.62 5.24
N VAL A 100 5.86 -10.08 5.63
CA VAL A 100 4.71 -10.87 6.06
C VAL A 100 4.28 -11.87 4.97
N ARG A 101 4.17 -11.44 3.72
CA ARG A 101 3.76 -12.31 2.60
C ARG A 101 4.81 -13.37 2.26
N CYS A 102 6.11 -13.03 2.36
CA CYS A 102 7.18 -14.01 2.23
C CYS A 102 7.03 -15.10 3.28
N TYR A 103 6.88 -14.75 4.56
CA TYR A 103 6.68 -15.73 5.63
C TYR A 103 5.40 -16.54 5.42
N ALA A 104 4.29 -15.87 5.09
CA ALA A 104 3.03 -16.54 4.82
C ALA A 104 3.14 -17.56 3.68
N ALA A 105 3.90 -17.28 2.63
CA ALA A 105 4.08 -18.22 1.52
C ALA A 105 4.64 -19.59 1.94
N TYR A 106 5.42 -19.67 3.03
CA TYR A 106 5.95 -20.94 3.55
C TYR A 106 5.11 -21.54 4.68
N HIS A 107 4.15 -20.79 5.23
CA HIS A 107 3.44 -21.13 6.48
C HIS A 107 1.93 -20.89 6.38
N LEU A 108 1.32 -21.20 5.23
CA LEU A 108 -0.14 -21.07 5.03
C LEU A 108 -0.96 -22.12 5.79
N ASP A 109 -0.31 -23.16 6.31
CA ASP A 109 -0.88 -24.15 7.22
C ASP A 109 -1.24 -23.55 8.59
N LEU A 110 -0.57 -22.46 8.98
CA LEU A 110 -0.83 -21.75 10.23
C LEU A 110 -1.89 -20.65 10.04
N GLY A 111 -3.05 -20.85 10.65
CA GLY A 111 -4.18 -19.93 10.68
C GLY A 111 -3.81 -18.50 11.08
N PRO A 112 -3.01 -18.28 12.14
CA PRO A 112 -2.59 -16.93 12.53
C PRO A 112 -1.75 -16.23 11.45
N VAL A 113 -0.85 -16.95 10.78
CA VAL A 113 -0.02 -16.39 9.69
C VAL A 113 -0.89 -16.09 8.48
N TYR A 114 -1.81 -16.99 8.14
CA TYR A 114 -2.79 -16.80 7.07
C TYR A 114 -3.64 -15.55 7.29
N ASN A 115 -4.13 -15.36 8.51
CA ASN A 115 -4.97 -14.23 8.90
C ASN A 115 -4.17 -12.92 8.86
N ILE A 116 -2.94 -12.89 9.37
CA ILE A 116 -2.10 -11.68 9.30
C ILE A 116 -1.82 -11.30 7.85
N ALA A 117 -1.57 -12.28 6.97
CA ALA A 117 -1.42 -12.01 5.53
C ALA A 117 -2.67 -11.36 4.94
N ILE A 118 -3.88 -11.88 5.23
CA ILE A 118 -5.15 -11.25 4.82
C ILE A 118 -5.23 -9.81 5.32
N TRP A 119 -4.93 -9.57 6.60
CA TRP A 119 -4.99 -8.23 7.20
C TRP A 119 -4.08 -7.23 6.50
N THR A 120 -2.93 -7.64 5.96
CA THR A 120 -2.10 -6.72 5.16
C THR A 120 -2.83 -6.20 3.91
N TYR A 121 -3.63 -7.04 3.25
CA TYR A 121 -4.44 -6.62 2.11
C TYR A 121 -5.64 -5.77 2.53
N VAL A 122 -6.25 -6.06 3.69
CA VAL A 122 -7.34 -5.22 4.26
C VAL A 122 -6.84 -3.82 4.54
N VAL A 123 -5.69 -3.68 5.22
CA VAL A 123 -5.08 -2.38 5.52
C VAL A 123 -4.71 -1.64 4.24
N ALA A 124 -4.10 -2.33 3.26
CA ALA A 124 -3.75 -1.71 1.99
C ALA A 124 -4.97 -1.20 1.22
N LEU A 125 -6.02 -2.03 1.09
CA LEU A 125 -7.26 -1.63 0.40
C LEU A 125 -7.95 -0.47 1.14
N GLY A 126 -8.04 -0.54 2.47
CA GLY A 126 -8.62 0.51 3.31
C GLY A 126 -7.88 1.84 3.17
N HIS A 127 -6.54 1.81 3.18
CA HIS A 127 -5.70 2.97 2.94
C HIS A 127 -5.99 3.59 1.57
N PHE A 128 -5.86 2.83 0.47
CA PHE A 128 -6.10 3.36 -0.88
C PHE A 128 -7.54 3.84 -1.09
N ALA A 129 -8.53 3.18 -0.46
CA ALA A 129 -9.91 3.64 -0.49
C ALA A 129 -10.09 4.98 0.25
N SER A 130 -9.46 5.16 1.42
CA SER A 130 -9.51 6.44 2.13
C SER A 130 -8.83 7.58 1.36
N GLU A 131 -7.70 7.30 0.70
CA GLU A 131 -6.97 8.27 -0.12
C GLU A 131 -7.78 8.70 -1.36
N LEU A 132 -8.58 7.78 -1.92
CA LEU A 132 -9.48 8.06 -3.03
C LEU A 132 -10.75 8.81 -2.61
N PHE A 133 -11.46 8.34 -1.58
CA PHE A 133 -12.81 8.83 -1.25
C PHE A 133 -12.84 9.92 -0.18
N VAL A 134 -11.89 9.90 0.75
CA VAL A 134 -11.86 10.81 1.91
C VAL A 134 -10.83 11.92 1.71
N PHE A 135 -9.55 11.57 1.56
CA PHE A 135 -8.46 12.55 1.49
C PHE A 135 -8.26 13.15 0.09
N ARG A 136 -8.75 12.46 -0.95
CA ARG A 136 -8.68 12.89 -2.37
C ARG A 136 -7.25 13.17 -2.84
N SER A 137 -6.29 12.50 -2.23
CA SER A 137 -4.88 12.49 -2.63
C SER A 137 -4.65 11.57 -3.82
N MET A 138 -5.64 10.77 -4.20
CA MET A 138 -5.65 9.91 -5.38
C MET A 138 -6.89 10.20 -6.23
N THR A 139 -6.73 10.17 -7.55
CA THR A 139 -7.85 10.06 -8.49
C THR A 139 -7.99 8.62 -8.95
N PHE A 140 -9.14 8.27 -9.54
CA PHE A 140 -9.29 6.95 -10.16
C PHE A 140 -8.66 6.96 -11.56
N GLY A 141 -7.72 6.04 -11.82
CA GLY A 141 -6.96 5.98 -13.06
C GLY A 141 -6.13 4.70 -13.16
N LEU A 142 -5.43 4.55 -14.29
CA LEU A 142 -4.64 3.35 -14.57
C LEU A 142 -3.59 3.01 -13.49
N PRO A 143 -2.83 4.00 -12.94
CA PRO A 143 -1.88 3.72 -11.85
C PRO A 143 -2.52 3.12 -10.59
N GLN A 144 -3.79 3.44 -10.32
CA GLN A 144 -4.52 3.04 -9.13
C GLN A 144 -5.24 1.70 -9.32
N ILE A 145 -5.67 1.37 -10.54
CA ILE A 145 -6.32 0.07 -10.83
C ILE A 145 -5.43 -1.09 -10.39
N PHE A 146 -4.12 -1.01 -10.62
CA PHE A 146 -3.20 -2.08 -10.27
C PHE A 146 -3.24 -2.48 -8.78
N PRO A 147 -3.00 -1.58 -7.79
CA PRO A 147 -3.10 -1.95 -6.39
C PRO A 147 -4.49 -2.39 -5.95
N PHE A 148 -5.57 -1.78 -6.49
CA PHE A 148 -6.94 -2.20 -6.17
C PHE A 148 -7.23 -3.63 -6.64
N THR A 149 -6.84 -4.00 -7.86
CA THR A 149 -7.04 -5.34 -8.40
C THR A 149 -6.30 -6.38 -7.59
N LEU A 150 -5.01 -6.16 -7.28
CA LEU A 150 -4.22 -7.13 -6.53
C LEU A 150 -4.76 -7.37 -5.11
N ALA A 151 -5.07 -6.29 -4.38
CA ALA A 151 -5.62 -6.41 -3.04
C ALA A 151 -7.00 -7.07 -3.04
N THR A 152 -7.88 -6.70 -3.99
CA THR A 152 -9.23 -7.28 -4.10
C THR A 152 -9.16 -8.77 -4.46
N THR A 153 -8.31 -9.15 -5.41
CA THR A 153 -8.10 -10.57 -5.75
C THR A 153 -7.65 -11.37 -4.53
N ALA A 154 -6.68 -10.87 -3.75
CA ALA A 154 -6.22 -11.55 -2.54
C ALA A 154 -7.33 -11.67 -1.47
N LEU A 155 -8.09 -10.60 -1.25
CA LEU A 155 -9.16 -10.55 -0.25
C LEU A 155 -10.37 -11.44 -0.60
N ILE A 156 -10.58 -11.74 -1.87
CA ILE A 156 -11.61 -12.70 -2.29
C ILE A 156 -11.04 -14.12 -2.29
N TRP A 157 -9.87 -14.31 -2.92
CA TRP A 157 -9.34 -15.64 -3.17
C TRP A 157 -8.87 -16.33 -1.89
N MET A 158 -8.15 -15.63 -1.02
CA MET A 158 -7.61 -16.24 0.19
C MET A 158 -8.72 -16.82 1.10
N PRO A 159 -9.78 -16.07 1.47
CA PRO A 159 -10.88 -16.67 2.23
C PRO A 159 -11.53 -17.89 1.54
N MET A 160 -11.70 -17.84 0.21
CA MET A 160 -12.30 -18.94 -0.55
C MET A 160 -11.50 -20.25 -0.49
N VAL A 161 -10.17 -20.16 -0.45
CA VAL A 161 -9.30 -21.36 -0.41
C VAL A 161 -8.76 -21.67 0.97
N ARG A 162 -9.16 -20.95 2.01
CA ARG A 162 -8.60 -21.09 3.36
C ARG A 162 -8.57 -22.53 3.86
N SER A 163 -9.67 -23.27 3.71
CA SER A 163 -9.78 -24.67 4.15
C SER A 163 -8.86 -25.64 3.42
N HIS A 164 -8.37 -25.28 2.23
CA HIS A 164 -7.36 -26.06 1.52
C HIS A 164 -5.96 -25.91 2.15
N TYR A 165 -5.70 -24.74 2.75
CA TYR A 165 -4.38 -24.35 3.21
C TYR A 165 -4.16 -24.53 4.69
N VAL A 166 -5.05 -23.98 5.51
CA VAL A 166 -4.94 -23.91 6.97
C VAL A 166 -5.22 -25.29 7.58
N GLU A 167 -4.29 -25.75 8.42
CA GLU A 167 -4.36 -27.02 9.16
C GLU A 167 -4.39 -26.78 10.68
N PHE A 168 -3.78 -25.69 11.14
CA PHE A 168 -3.67 -25.33 12.56
C PHE A 168 -4.23 -23.93 12.80
N GLU A 169 -5.21 -23.80 13.70
CA GLU A 169 -5.84 -22.52 14.05
C GLU A 169 -5.07 -21.72 15.11
#